data_AF-L5M387-F1
#
_entry.id   AF-L5M387-F1
#
_cell.length_a   1.000
_cell.length_b   1.000
_cell.length_c   1.000
_cell.angle_alpha   90.00
_cell.angle_beta   90.00
_cell.angle_gamma   90.00
#
_symmetry.space_group_name_H-M   'P 1'
#
loop_
_entity.id
_entity.type
_entity.pdbx_description
1 polymer ?
#
loop_
_entity_poly.entity_id
_entity_poly.type
_entity_poly.pdbx_seq_one_letter_code
_entity_poly.pdbx_strand_id
1 'polypeptide(L)'
;MCFAARNLSMPDLENRLIELHSPDSRNTLILRCKDTATAHSWFVAIHTNIMALLPQVLAELNAMLGATSTAGGSKEVKHIAWLAEQAKLDGGRQQWRPVLMAVTEKDLLLYDCMPWTRDAWASPCHSYPLVATSDNALSPQTMDLHSCPKPIVFVLHTFLSAKVTRMGLLV
;
A
#
# COMPACT_ATOMS: atom_id res chain seq x y z
N MET A 1 0.20 10.89 -3.84
CA MET A 1 1.22 10.33 -2.92
C MET A 1 2.26 9.55 -3.71
N CYS A 2 3.50 10.02 -3.79
CA CYS A 2 4.61 9.26 -4.39
C CYS A 2 5.09 8.15 -3.42
N PHE A 3 5.99 7.27 -3.87
CA PHE A 3 6.63 6.29 -3.00
C PHE A 3 8.09 6.04 -3.32
N ALA A 4 8.81 5.57 -2.32
CA ALA A 4 10.17 5.06 -2.45
C ALA A 4 10.16 3.54 -2.38
N ALA A 5 10.93 2.89 -3.24
CA ALA A 5 11.12 1.44 -3.25
C ALA A 5 12.59 1.08 -3.46
N ARG A 6 12.92 -0.20 -3.25
CA ARG A 6 14.23 -0.78 -3.57
C ARG A 6 13.99 -2.15 -4.19
N ASN A 7 14.72 -2.46 -5.25
CA ASN A 7 14.66 -3.75 -5.93
C ASN A 7 13.23 -4.11 -6.40
N LEU A 8 12.45 -3.11 -6.85
CA LEU A 8 11.08 -3.30 -7.32
C LEU A 8 11.07 -3.50 -8.84
N SER A 9 11.58 -2.51 -9.57
CA SER A 9 11.61 -2.54 -11.03
C SER A 9 12.99 -2.94 -11.57
N MET A 10 14.05 -2.68 -10.81
CA MET A 10 15.43 -2.91 -11.22
C MET A 10 16.15 -3.85 -10.25
N PRO A 11 16.71 -4.98 -10.74
CA PRO A 11 17.56 -5.85 -9.93
C PRO A 11 18.75 -5.09 -9.35
N ASP A 12 18.93 -5.16 -8.03
CA ASP A 12 19.99 -4.46 -7.30
C ASP A 12 20.79 -5.41 -6.41
N LEU A 13 21.69 -6.19 -7.02
CA LEU A 13 22.53 -7.17 -6.30
C LEU A 13 23.43 -6.50 -5.24
N GLU A 14 23.80 -5.25 -5.45
CA GLU A 14 24.69 -4.51 -4.55
C GLU A 14 23.94 -3.75 -3.45
N ASN A 15 22.60 -3.74 -3.49
CA ASN A 15 21.76 -2.98 -2.58
C ASN A 15 22.17 -1.51 -2.50
N ARG A 16 22.44 -0.86 -3.65
CA ARG A 16 22.85 0.57 -3.72
C ARG A 16 21.84 1.48 -4.41
N LEU A 17 20.74 0.92 -4.92
CA LEU A 17 19.71 1.67 -5.63
C LEU A 17 18.56 2.07 -4.70
N ILE A 18 18.03 3.25 -4.98
CA ILE A 18 16.75 3.76 -4.48
C ILE A 18 15.91 4.12 -5.70
N GLU A 19 14.67 3.66 -5.71
CA GLU A 19 13.69 4.00 -6.72
C GLU A 19 12.66 4.98 -6.12
N LEU A 20 12.39 6.07 -6.82
CA LEU A 20 11.32 7.02 -6.48
C LEU A 20 10.30 7.00 -7.60
N HIS A 21 9.06 6.73 -7.24
CA HIS A 21 7.97 6.54 -8.18
C HIS A 21 6.92 7.62 -8.00
N SER A 22 6.47 8.19 -9.12
CA SER A 22 5.36 9.15 -9.13
C SER A 22 4.05 8.49 -8.68
N PRO A 23 3.07 9.26 -8.17
CA PRO A 23 1.81 8.70 -7.66
C PRO A 23 0.99 7.94 -8.71
N ASP A 24 1.17 8.25 -9.99
CA ASP A 24 0.51 7.60 -11.12
C ASP A 24 1.31 6.41 -11.68
N SER A 25 2.44 6.07 -11.04
CA SER A 25 3.38 5.02 -11.47
C SER A 25 3.95 5.20 -12.88
N ARG A 26 3.88 6.41 -13.47
CA ARG A 26 4.35 6.69 -14.85
C ARG A 26 5.78 7.15 -14.93
N ASN A 27 6.31 7.76 -13.87
CA ASN A 27 7.66 8.29 -13.83
C ASN A 27 8.43 7.66 -12.68
N THR A 28 9.65 7.20 -12.97
CA THR A 28 10.55 6.61 -11.99
C THR A 28 11.90 7.30 -12.07
N LEU A 29 12.41 7.70 -10.91
CA LEU A 29 13.80 8.13 -10.73
C LEU A 29 14.57 7.02 -10.04
N ILE A 30 15.73 6.65 -10.59
CA ILE A 30 16.61 5.63 -10.01
C ILE A 30 17.90 6.31 -9.60
N LEU A 31 18.16 6.31 -8.29
CA LEU A 31 19.33 6.91 -7.70
C LEU A 31 20.28 5.81 -7.27
N ARG A 32 21.54 5.88 -7.71
CA ARG A 32 22.61 4.99 -7.25
C ARG A 32 23.43 5.70 -6.18
N CYS A 33 23.52 5.09 -5.01
CA CYS A 33 24.38 5.55 -3.93
C CYS A 33 25.78 4.93 -4.02
N LYS A 34 26.75 5.52 -3.32
CA LYS A 34 28.13 5.02 -3.27
C LYS A 34 28.25 3.61 -2.66
N ASP A 35 27.45 3.33 -1.63
CA ASP A 35 27.45 2.11 -0.84
C ASP A 35 26.04 1.81 -0.28
N THR A 36 25.87 0.59 0.21
CA THR A 36 24.60 0.09 0.75
C THR A 36 24.13 0.86 1.98
N ALA A 37 25.06 1.30 2.83
CA ALA A 37 24.74 2.05 4.03
C ALA A 37 24.12 3.41 3.68
N THR A 38 24.73 4.12 2.72
CA THR A 38 24.24 5.41 2.21
C THR A 38 22.88 5.25 1.55
N ALA A 39 22.69 4.20 0.74
CA ALA A 39 21.38 3.91 0.16
C ALA A 39 20.31 3.68 1.23
N HIS A 40 20.63 2.92 2.28
CA HIS A 40 19.71 2.68 3.38
C HIS A 40 19.37 3.97 4.13
N SER A 41 20.37 4.79 4.49
CA SER A 41 20.14 6.07 5.18
C SER A 41 19.25 7.02 4.39
N TRP A 42 19.50 7.18 3.08
CA TRP A 42 18.66 8.00 2.21
C TRP A 42 17.25 7.43 2.06
N PHE A 43 17.11 6.11 1.90
CA PHE A 43 15.80 5.47 1.81
C PHE A 43 14.97 5.71 3.07
N VAL A 44 15.55 5.50 4.26
CA VAL A 44 14.88 5.73 5.55
C VAL A 44 14.51 7.21 5.71
N ALA A 45 15.39 8.15 5.35
CA ALA A 45 15.09 9.57 5.41
C ALA A 45 13.91 9.95 4.51
N ILE A 46 13.89 9.48 3.25
CA ILE A 46 12.80 9.75 2.31
C ILE A 46 11.50 9.10 2.79
N HIS A 47 11.55 7.82 3.15
CA HIS A 47 10.39 7.08 3.66
C HIS A 47 9.79 7.76 4.89
N THR A 48 10.62 8.23 5.82
CA THR A 48 10.16 8.94 7.03
C THR A 48 9.40 10.22 6.69
N ASN A 49 9.88 11.01 5.73
CA ASN A 49 9.18 12.21 5.26
C ASN A 49 7.86 11.88 4.57
N ILE A 50 7.81 10.83 3.74
CA ILE A 50 6.56 10.37 3.12
C ILE A 50 5.54 9.96 4.20
N MET A 51 5.97 9.19 5.21
CA MET A 51 5.10 8.76 6.31
C MET A 51 4.61 9.94 7.17
N ALA A 52 5.45 10.96 7.40
CA ALA A 52 5.06 12.15 8.14
C ALA A 52 3.96 12.96 7.43
N LEU A 53 3.88 12.89 6.11
CA LEU A 53 2.84 13.55 5.30
C LEU A 53 1.54 12.73 5.19
N LEU A 54 1.56 11.44 5.54
CA LEU A 54 0.43 10.53 5.38
C LEU A 54 -0.86 11.01 6.07
N PRO A 55 -0.84 11.59 7.29
CA PRO A 55 -2.05 12.11 7.92
C PRO A 55 -2.71 13.26 7.14
N GLN A 56 -1.89 14.13 6.52
CA GLN A 56 -2.40 15.23 5.69
C GLN A 56 -3.04 14.69 4.41
N VAL A 57 -2.37 13.73 3.75
CA VAL A 57 -2.91 13.05 2.56
C VAL A 57 -4.26 12.39 2.87
N LEU A 58 -4.38 11.72 4.02
CA LEU A 58 -5.65 11.10 4.44
C LEU A 58 -6.75 12.13 4.72
N ALA A 59 -6.41 13.27 5.34
CA ALA A 59 -7.37 14.33 5.60
C ALA A 59 -7.90 14.95 4.27
N GLU A 60 -7.01 15.27 3.34
CA GLU A 60 -7.37 15.81 2.02
C GLU A 60 -8.20 14.80 1.21
N LEU A 61 -7.80 13.53 1.22
CA LEU A 61 -8.53 12.44 0.58
C LEU A 61 -9.96 12.34 1.11
N ASN A 62 -10.12 12.24 2.43
CA ASN A 62 -11.44 12.10 3.03
C ASN A 62 -12.31 13.34 2.85
N ALA A 63 -11.72 14.55 2.84
CA ALA A 63 -12.45 15.77 2.52
C ALA A 63 -12.98 15.74 1.07
N MET A 64 -12.14 15.31 0.12
CA MET A 64 -12.53 15.15 -1.29
C MET A 64 -13.63 14.10 -1.48
N LEU A 65 -13.58 12.98 -0.74
CA LEU A 65 -14.60 11.94 -0.81
C LEU A 65 -15.92 12.35 -0.12
N GLY A 66 -15.85 13.12 0.97
CA GLY A 66 -17.00 13.51 1.80
C GLY A 66 -17.82 14.70 1.28
N ALA A 67 -17.28 15.54 0.39
CA ALA A 67 -17.89 16.81 -0.03
C ALA A 67 -19.28 16.72 -0.71
N THR A 68 -19.79 15.53 -1.01
CA THR A 68 -21.03 15.31 -1.79
C THR A 68 -21.80 14.06 -1.36
N SER A 69 -21.42 13.38 -0.28
CA SER A 69 -22.12 12.17 0.16
C SER A 69 -23.42 12.53 0.89
N THR A 70 -24.55 12.45 0.20
CA THR A 70 -25.88 12.41 0.82
C THR A 70 -26.13 11.01 1.38
N ALA A 71 -26.12 10.88 2.71
CA ALA A 71 -26.62 9.76 3.52
C ALA A 71 -25.99 8.35 3.31
N GLY A 72 -25.45 7.80 4.40
CA GLY A 72 -25.66 6.38 4.75
C GLY A 72 -24.49 5.40 4.64
N GLY A 73 -23.35 5.75 4.04
CA GLY A 73 -22.21 4.84 3.96
C GLY A 73 -20.88 5.56 4.09
N SER A 74 -20.29 5.54 5.28
CA SER A 74 -18.90 5.96 5.47
C SER A 74 -18.00 5.11 4.58
N LYS A 75 -17.47 5.72 3.51
CA LYS A 75 -16.31 5.21 2.73
C LYS A 75 -15.04 5.91 3.20
N GLU A 76 -14.99 6.29 4.48
CA GLU A 76 -13.82 6.95 5.02
C GLU A 76 -12.60 6.02 4.91
N VAL A 77 -11.55 6.54 4.28
CA VAL A 77 -10.29 5.84 4.15
C VAL A 77 -9.51 6.04 5.45
N LYS A 78 -9.32 4.96 6.19
CA LYS A 78 -8.62 4.93 7.48
C LYS A 78 -7.10 4.76 7.30
N HIS A 79 -6.70 4.10 6.22
CA HIS A 79 -5.29 3.87 5.91
C HIS A 79 -5.07 3.82 4.40
N ILE A 80 -3.92 4.31 3.94
CA ILE A 80 -3.49 4.25 2.55
C ILE A 80 -1.99 3.92 2.51
N ALA A 81 -1.58 3.00 1.65
CA ALA A 81 -0.18 2.64 1.50
C ALA A 81 0.11 2.07 0.12
N TRP A 82 1.37 2.16 -0.31
CA TRP A 82 1.86 1.43 -1.47
C TRP A 82 2.33 0.05 -1.08
N LEU A 83 1.94 -0.95 -1.86
CA LEU A 83 2.30 -2.35 -1.74
C LEU A 83 3.09 -2.78 -2.98
N ALA A 84 3.80 -3.91 -2.87
CA ALA A 84 4.37 -4.61 -4.00
C ALA A 84 3.58 -5.91 -4.20
N GLU A 85 3.05 -6.11 -5.40
CA GLU A 85 2.34 -7.33 -5.76
C GLU A 85 3.19 -8.14 -6.74
N GLN A 86 3.33 -9.43 -6.46
CA GLN A 86 4.02 -10.35 -7.35
C GLN A 86 3.05 -10.82 -8.45
N ALA A 87 3.23 -10.30 -9.66
CA ALA A 87 2.55 -10.75 -10.84
C ALA A 87 3.27 -11.98 -11.44
N LYS A 88 2.51 -13.05 -11.70
CA LYS A 88 2.98 -14.17 -12.51
C LYS A 88 2.80 -13.80 -13.98
N LEU A 89 3.90 -13.71 -14.72
CA LEU A 89 3.90 -13.55 -16.16
C LEU A 89 3.92 -14.93 -16.85
N ASP A 90 3.50 -14.94 -18.11
CA ASP A 90 3.67 -16.10 -18.97
C ASP A 90 5.14 -16.51 -19.04
N GLY A 91 5.40 -17.82 -19.03
CA GLY A 91 6.76 -18.37 -19.02
C GLY A 91 7.42 -18.39 -17.63
N GLY A 92 6.67 -18.24 -16.54
CA GLY A 92 7.15 -18.45 -15.17
C GLY A 92 8.00 -17.30 -14.61
N ARG A 93 8.09 -16.17 -15.33
CA ARG A 93 8.77 -14.98 -14.84
C ARG A 93 7.92 -14.30 -13.77
N GLN A 94 8.55 -13.90 -12.68
CA GLN A 94 7.93 -13.08 -11.65
C GLN A 94 8.27 -11.62 -11.91
N GLN A 95 7.27 -10.76 -11.87
CA GLN A 95 7.45 -9.31 -11.89
C GLN A 95 6.73 -8.69 -10.72
N TRP A 96 7.41 -7.77 -10.06
CA TRP A 96 6.82 -6.98 -9.00
C TRP A 96 6.22 -5.71 -9.58
N ARG A 97 4.97 -5.43 -9.23
CA ARG A 97 4.30 -4.18 -9.59
C ARG A 97 3.89 -3.42 -8.33
N PRO A 98 3.93 -2.09 -8.34
CA PRO A 98 3.35 -1.30 -7.28
C PRO A 98 1.83 -1.37 -7.33
N VAL A 99 1.19 -1.44 -6.16
CA VAL A 99 -0.27 -1.39 -6.01
C VAL A 99 -0.58 -0.45 -4.86
N LEU A 100 -1.49 0.49 -5.07
CA LEU A 100 -2.00 1.33 -3.99
C LEU A 100 -3.10 0.56 -3.25
N MET A 101 -2.94 0.42 -1.94
CA MET A 101 -3.95 -0.11 -1.03
C MET A 101 -4.61 1.03 -0.26
N ALA A 102 -5.94 0.98 -0.14
CA ALA A 102 -6.71 1.77 0.79
C ALA A 102 -7.55 0.87 1.69
N VAL A 103 -7.61 1.17 2.98
CA VAL A 103 -8.42 0.45 3.97
C VAL A 103 -9.51 1.37 4.47
N THR A 104 -10.75 0.90 4.39
CA THR A 104 -11.93 1.56 4.95
C THR A 104 -12.40 0.78 6.19
N GLU A 105 -13.56 1.13 6.74
CA GLU A 105 -14.18 0.33 7.81
C GLU A 105 -14.63 -1.05 7.35
N LYS A 106 -14.96 -1.22 6.06
CA LYS A 106 -15.61 -2.43 5.53
C LYS A 106 -14.73 -3.20 4.57
N ASP A 107 -13.90 -2.51 3.81
CA ASP A 107 -13.21 -3.07 2.66
C ASP A 107 -11.73 -2.68 2.63
N LEU A 108 -10.89 -3.62 2.16
CA LEU A 108 -9.56 -3.37 1.63
C LEU A 108 -9.67 -3.24 0.12
N LEU A 109 -9.24 -2.09 -0.39
CA LEU A 109 -9.34 -1.69 -1.79
C LEU A 109 -7.94 -1.65 -2.42
N LEU A 110 -7.80 -2.16 -3.64
CA LEU A 110 -6.57 -2.10 -4.42
C LEU A 110 -6.76 -1.29 -5.70
N TYR A 111 -5.78 -0.45 -6.03
CA TYR A 111 -5.72 0.37 -7.23
C TYR A 111 -4.35 0.26 -7.89
N ASP A 112 -4.29 0.32 -9.22
CA ASP A 112 -3.01 0.27 -9.95
C ASP A 112 -2.15 1.53 -9.72
N CYS A 113 -2.77 2.64 -9.34
CA CYS A 113 -2.09 3.89 -9.02
C CYS A 113 -2.94 4.77 -8.09
N MET A 114 -2.41 5.94 -7.69
CA MET A 114 -3.16 6.93 -6.91
C MET A 114 -4.32 7.50 -7.74
N PRO A 115 -5.58 7.31 -7.33
CA PRO A 115 -6.70 7.93 -8.02
C PRO A 115 -6.76 9.43 -7.71
N TRP A 116 -7.07 10.23 -8.74
CA TRP A 116 -7.08 11.70 -8.67
C TRP A 116 -8.50 12.28 -8.67
N THR A 117 -9.51 11.46 -8.97
CA THR A 117 -10.91 11.87 -9.04
C THR A 117 -11.77 10.98 -8.15
N ARG A 118 -12.90 11.53 -7.70
CA ARG A 118 -13.88 10.78 -6.90
C ARG A 118 -14.38 9.51 -7.59
N ASP A 119 -14.64 9.60 -8.90
CA ASP A 119 -15.13 8.47 -9.69
C ASP A 119 -14.08 7.35 -9.79
N ALA A 120 -12.80 7.71 -9.90
CA ALA A 120 -11.71 6.75 -9.88
C ALA A 120 -11.58 6.08 -8.50
N TRP A 121 -11.76 6.83 -7.41
CA TRP A 121 -11.86 6.28 -6.05
C TRP A 121 -13.09 5.39 -5.82
N ALA A 122 -14.14 5.53 -6.64
CA ALA A 122 -15.30 4.64 -6.57
C ALA A 122 -15.11 3.33 -7.34
N SER A 123 -14.02 3.19 -8.10
CA SER A 123 -13.76 2.09 -9.04
C SER A 123 -12.41 1.40 -8.78
N PRO A 124 -12.22 0.74 -7.61
CA PRO A 124 -11.01 -0.04 -7.34
C PRO A 124 -10.86 -1.22 -8.29
N CYS A 125 -9.61 -1.64 -8.56
CA CYS A 125 -9.31 -2.85 -9.32
C CYS A 125 -9.80 -4.10 -8.57
N HIS A 126 -9.59 -4.12 -7.24
CA HIS A 126 -10.06 -5.17 -6.35
C HIS A 126 -10.62 -4.60 -5.05
N SER A 127 -11.66 -5.24 -4.51
CA SER A 127 -12.31 -4.89 -3.24
C SER A 127 -12.54 -6.15 -2.43
N TYR A 128 -11.97 -6.20 -1.24
CA TYR A 128 -12.07 -7.35 -0.33
C TYR A 128 -12.75 -6.92 0.97
N PRO A 129 -13.92 -7.48 1.32
CA PRO A 129 -14.56 -7.21 2.60
C PRO A 129 -13.66 -7.67 3.77
N LEU A 130 -13.44 -6.80 4.76
CA LEU A 130 -12.65 -7.10 5.96
C LEU A 130 -13.30 -8.19 6.85
N VAL A 131 -14.58 -8.49 6.61
CA VAL A 131 -15.32 -9.57 7.28
C VAL A 131 -14.99 -10.94 6.67
N ALA A 132 -14.50 -11.02 5.43
CA ALA A 132 -14.26 -12.26 4.68
C ALA A 132 -12.90 -12.95 4.96
N THR A 133 -12.20 -12.58 6.04
CA THR A 133 -10.89 -13.18 6.37
C THR A 133 -10.97 -14.58 7.01
N SER A 134 -12.11 -15.25 6.97
CA SER A 134 -12.26 -16.66 7.33
C SER A 134 -11.99 -17.58 6.12
N ASP A 135 -10.76 -18.10 6.09
CA ASP A 135 -10.31 -19.39 5.55
C ASP A 135 -10.47 -19.81 4.07
N ASN A 136 -11.08 -19.06 3.15
CA ASN A 136 -11.08 -19.54 1.74
C ASN A 136 -11.12 -18.50 0.60
N ALA A 137 -11.00 -17.19 0.88
CA ALA A 137 -11.12 -16.15 -0.15
C ALA A 137 -9.77 -15.62 -0.69
N LEU A 138 -8.66 -15.91 -0.01
CA LEU A 138 -7.31 -15.58 -0.47
C LEU A 138 -6.75 -16.80 -1.21
N SER A 139 -7.14 -16.99 -2.48
CA SER A 139 -6.32 -17.82 -3.37
C SER A 139 -4.87 -17.30 -3.32
N PRO A 140 -3.83 -18.16 -3.48
CA PRO A 140 -2.44 -17.79 -3.20
C PRO A 140 -1.86 -16.86 -4.27
N GLN A 141 -2.34 -15.63 -4.31
CA GLN A 141 -1.60 -14.46 -4.75
C GLN A 141 -0.75 -14.08 -3.54
N THR A 142 0.46 -14.63 -3.47
CA THR A 142 1.43 -14.30 -2.44
C THR A 142 1.80 -12.83 -2.59
N MET A 143 1.09 -11.96 -1.87
CA MET A 143 1.50 -10.58 -1.62
C MET A 143 2.75 -10.65 -0.75
N ASP A 144 3.89 -10.84 -1.39
CA ASP A 144 5.14 -10.92 -0.66
C ASP A 144 5.58 -9.48 -0.29
N LEU A 145 5.63 -9.27 1.03
CA LEU A 145 5.63 -7.99 1.73
C LEU A 145 7.06 -7.51 2.04
N HIS A 146 8.05 -8.06 1.33
CA HIS A 146 9.45 -8.04 1.71
C HIS A 146 10.13 -6.65 1.67
N SER A 147 9.49 -5.62 1.11
CA SER A 147 10.10 -4.30 0.94
C SER A 147 9.84 -3.32 2.10
N CYS A 148 8.73 -3.47 2.83
CA CYS A 148 8.41 -2.71 4.05
C CYS A 148 7.40 -3.51 4.90
N PRO A 149 7.80 -4.63 5.54
CA PRO A 149 6.86 -5.49 6.26
C PRO A 149 6.26 -4.84 7.52
N LYS A 150 6.91 -3.79 8.08
CA LYS A 150 6.49 -3.24 9.38
C LYS A 150 5.10 -2.61 9.35
N PRO A 151 4.72 -1.71 8.42
CA PRO A 151 3.39 -1.08 8.46
C PRO A 151 2.25 -2.05 8.14
N ILE A 152 2.43 -2.99 7.21
CA ILE A 152 1.33 -3.87 6.78
C ILE A 152 1.16 -5.06 7.73
N VAL A 153 2.25 -5.63 8.28
CA VAL A 153 2.14 -6.57 9.40
C VAL A 153 1.52 -5.86 10.59
N PHE A 154 1.86 -4.59 10.86
CA PHE A 154 1.23 -3.84 11.95
C PHE A 154 -0.25 -3.53 11.67
N VAL A 155 -0.63 -3.16 10.45
CA VAL A 155 -2.05 -2.97 10.07
C VAL A 155 -2.80 -4.31 10.18
N LEU A 156 -2.33 -5.37 9.55
CA LEU A 156 -2.96 -6.69 9.68
C LEU A 156 -3.02 -7.15 11.13
N HIS A 157 -1.94 -7.02 11.91
CA HIS A 157 -1.88 -7.40 13.31
C HIS A 157 -2.77 -6.53 14.21
N THR A 158 -2.81 -5.21 14.02
CA THR A 158 -3.69 -4.29 14.76
C THR A 158 -5.15 -4.56 14.43
N PHE A 159 -5.49 -4.82 13.17
CA PHE A 159 -6.86 -5.17 12.76
C PHE A 159 -7.26 -6.57 13.25
N LEU A 160 -6.37 -7.57 13.16
CA LEU A 160 -6.57 -8.92 13.73
C LEU A 160 -6.71 -8.85 15.25
N SER A 161 -5.84 -8.12 15.94
CA SER A 161 -5.90 -7.94 17.40
C SER A 161 -7.18 -7.24 17.82
N ALA A 162 -7.60 -6.17 17.14
CA ALA A 162 -8.86 -5.48 17.45
C ALA A 162 -10.10 -6.36 17.20
N LYS A 163 -10.05 -7.25 16.20
CA LYS A 163 -11.10 -8.23 15.90
C LYS A 163 -11.15 -9.33 16.96
N VAL A 164 -10.01 -9.86 17.40
CA VAL A 164 -9.93 -10.89 18.46
C VAL A 164 -10.41 -10.34 19.81
N THR A 165 -10.06 -9.10 20.15
CA THR A 165 -10.55 -8.44 21.38
C THR A 165 -12.06 -8.20 21.33
N ARG A 166 -12.63 -7.79 20.17
CA ARG A 166 -14.09 -7.63 20.02
C ARG A 166 -14.87 -8.95 20.02
N MET A 167 -14.24 -10.06 19.64
CA MET A 167 -14.84 -11.39 19.66
C MET A 167 -14.65 -12.14 20.99
N GLY A 168 -14.00 -11.53 21.99
CA GLY A 168 -13.82 -12.13 23.32
C GLY A 168 -12.92 -13.37 23.33
N LEU A 169 -12.07 -13.53 22.32
CA LEU A 169 -11.25 -14.74 22.10
C LEU A 169 -9.84 -14.67 22.73
N LEU A 170 -9.53 -13.58 23.44
CA LEU A 170 -8.36 -13.47 24.32
C LEU A 170 -8.84 -12.95 25.67
N VAL A 171 -8.55 -13.73 26.73
CA VAL A 171 -8.66 -13.35 28.14
C VAL A 171 -7.37 -12.68 28.57
#